data_AF-I2GU14-F1
#
_entry.id   AF-I2GU14-F1
#
_cell.length_a   1.000
_cell.length_b   1.000
_cell.length_c   1.000
_cell.angle_alpha   90.00
_cell.angle_beta   90.00
_cell.angle_gamma   90.00
#
_symmetry.space_group_name_H-M   'P 1'
#
loop_
_entity.id
_entity.type
_entity.pdbx_description
1 polymer ?
#
loop_
_entity_poly.entity_id
_entity_poly.type
_entity_poly.pdbx_seq_one_letter_code
_entity_poly.pdbx_strand_id
1 'polypeptide(L)'
;MSTITLPINIDECIDYARAGVARFEGLQSIITENDFSKWKHKLESVDDVAAYLWGDEETGADYTLLSAAVLVGYQGNRMLAFGEIVHAERLLNRLDGFIRRFPQLTVPGRTSKQFADKIKNLADFHLLATLSELTLAYWFAKQGFTVEFETPFTHPVTGKRKDADLTITSSAGSQMHVEVYTPNKRFEADGFVDLEGEANRYLRKIEYKLEDKFGSGEISELNGKVLLAVNQTYFDAARLQQVLADLGQGESYEGIAKRLPLEIDGILIFEDDFSRTDSFVLRVIQVKP
;
A
#
# COMPACT_ATOMS: atom_id res chain seq x y z
N MET A 1 9.38 -28.36 -0.23
CA MET A 1 9.72 -26.92 -0.33
C MET A 1 11.22 -26.80 -0.19
N SER A 2 11.91 -26.26 -1.20
CA SER A 2 13.34 -25.93 -1.10
C SER A 2 13.46 -24.60 -0.35
N THR A 3 13.93 -24.63 0.89
CA THR A 3 14.19 -23.43 1.67
C THR A 3 15.37 -22.68 1.06
N ILE A 4 15.14 -21.45 0.59
CA ILE A 4 16.22 -20.54 0.20
C ILE A 4 17.01 -20.22 1.46
N THR A 5 18.27 -20.62 1.52
CA THR A 5 19.17 -20.15 2.58
C THR A 5 19.69 -18.77 2.17
N LEU A 6 19.12 -17.72 2.78
CA LEU A 6 19.60 -16.35 2.61
C LEU A 6 20.98 -16.18 3.23
N PRO A 7 21.75 -15.17 2.79
CA PRO A 7 22.98 -14.79 3.48
C PRO A 7 22.68 -14.42 4.93
N ILE A 8 23.31 -15.13 5.88
CA ILE A 8 23.23 -14.82 7.32
C ILE A 8 24.23 -13.70 7.67
N ASN A 9 25.21 -13.43 6.79
CA ASN A 9 26.17 -12.36 6.99
C ASN A 9 25.56 -10.99 6.64
N ILE A 10 25.53 -10.09 7.61
CA ILE A 10 25.01 -8.72 7.49
C ILE A 10 25.69 -7.96 6.34
N ASP A 11 27.01 -8.07 6.18
CA ASP A 11 27.72 -7.36 5.11
C ASP A 11 27.30 -7.84 3.72
N GLU A 12 27.11 -9.16 3.56
CA GLU A 12 26.57 -9.73 2.32
C GLU A 12 25.14 -9.23 2.07
N CYS A 13 24.30 -9.12 3.10
CA CYS A 13 22.95 -8.56 2.98
C CYS A 13 22.99 -7.12 2.47
N ILE A 14 23.86 -6.27 3.01
CA ILE A 14 24.02 -4.89 2.54
C ILE A 14 24.46 -4.86 1.07
N ASP A 15 25.43 -5.68 0.69
CA ASP A 15 25.94 -5.69 -0.69
C ASP A 15 24.90 -6.19 -1.70
N TYR A 16 24.14 -7.24 -1.36
CA TYR A 16 23.03 -7.68 -2.20
C TYR A 16 21.91 -6.64 -2.26
N ALA A 17 21.56 -5.99 -1.14
CA ALA A 17 20.55 -4.92 -1.16
C ALA A 17 20.99 -3.76 -2.07
N ARG A 18 22.26 -3.34 -2.00
CA ARG A 18 22.82 -2.32 -2.92
C ARG A 18 22.72 -2.77 -4.37
N ALA A 19 23.14 -4.01 -4.68
CA ALA A 19 23.07 -4.56 -6.02
C ALA A 19 21.62 -4.64 -6.53
N GLY A 20 20.66 -5.03 -5.67
CA GLY A 20 19.24 -5.09 -5.97
C GLY A 20 18.65 -3.72 -6.27
N VAL A 21 18.87 -2.74 -5.38
CA VAL A 21 18.46 -1.33 -5.59
C VAL A 21 19.05 -0.78 -6.87
N ALA A 22 20.30 -1.13 -7.19
CA ALA A 22 20.98 -0.61 -8.37
C ALA A 22 20.35 -1.02 -9.71
N ARG A 23 19.45 -2.00 -9.70
CA ARG A 23 18.69 -2.42 -10.89
C ARG A 23 17.50 -1.51 -11.20
N PHE A 24 17.14 -0.59 -10.30
CA PHE A 24 15.94 0.25 -10.37
C PHE A 24 16.31 1.73 -10.20
N GLU A 25 16.31 2.48 -11.31
CA GLU A 25 16.77 3.88 -11.38
C GLU A 25 16.00 4.82 -10.43
N GLY A 26 14.69 4.66 -10.33
CA GLY A 26 13.82 5.38 -9.41
C GLY A 26 14.15 5.07 -7.95
N LEU A 27 14.40 3.81 -7.59
CA LEU A 27 14.83 3.44 -6.23
C LEU A 27 16.21 4.00 -5.87
N GLN A 28 17.16 3.97 -6.81
CA GLN A 28 18.47 4.61 -6.63
C GLN A 28 18.35 6.11 -6.33
N SER A 29 17.34 6.78 -6.89
CA SER A 29 17.14 8.21 -6.67
C SER A 29 16.66 8.58 -5.26
N ILE A 30 16.10 7.61 -4.51
CA ILE A 30 15.55 7.84 -3.18
C ILE A 30 16.37 7.17 -2.06
N ILE A 31 16.94 5.99 -2.29
CA ILE A 31 17.71 5.26 -1.28
C ILE A 31 19.15 5.79 -1.26
N THR A 32 19.60 6.19 -0.08
CA THR A 32 20.93 6.77 0.13
C THR A 32 21.85 5.85 0.93
N GLU A 33 23.15 6.12 0.94
CA GLU A 33 24.12 5.36 1.75
C GLU A 33 23.82 5.41 3.26
N ASN A 34 23.25 6.52 3.73
CA ASN A 34 22.77 6.64 5.10
C ASN A 34 21.62 5.68 5.42
N ASP A 35 20.77 5.35 4.44
CA ASP A 35 19.68 4.40 4.62
C ASP A 35 20.23 2.97 4.80
N PHE A 36 21.23 2.58 4.00
CA PHE A 36 21.95 1.31 4.19
C PHE A 36 22.69 1.26 5.53
N SER A 37 23.28 2.36 5.97
CA SER A 37 24.00 2.43 7.26
C SER A 37 23.04 2.26 8.45
N LYS A 38 21.89 2.94 8.43
CA LYS A 38 20.83 2.76 9.43
C LYS A 38 20.31 1.32 9.45
N TRP A 39 20.08 0.75 8.28
CA TRP A 39 19.58 -0.61 8.16
C TRP A 39 20.61 -1.64 8.65
N LYS A 40 21.89 -1.46 8.34
CA LYS A 40 22.98 -2.27 8.90
C LYS A 40 22.95 -2.28 10.43
N HIS A 41 22.83 -1.11 11.07
CA HIS A 41 22.70 -1.05 12.54
C HIS A 41 21.46 -1.75 13.06
N LYS A 42 20.35 -1.75 12.31
CA LYS A 42 19.15 -2.52 12.66
C LYS A 42 19.41 -4.03 12.56
N LEU A 43 20.07 -4.49 11.49
CA LEU A 43 20.47 -5.89 11.31
C LEU A 43 21.44 -6.37 12.39
N GLU A 44 22.34 -5.51 12.86
CA GLU A 44 23.27 -5.81 13.97
C GLU A 44 22.56 -5.98 15.32
N SER A 45 21.32 -5.47 15.45
CA SER A 45 20.53 -5.51 16.68
C SER A 45 19.52 -6.65 16.75
N VAL A 46 19.41 -7.48 15.70
CA VAL A 46 18.47 -8.61 15.64
C VAL A 46 19.18 -9.94 15.87
N ASP A 47 18.52 -10.82 16.62
CA ASP A 47 19.07 -12.12 17.01
C ASP A 47 19.09 -13.13 15.84
N ASP A 48 18.12 -13.04 14.93
CA ASP A 48 18.05 -13.86 13.71
C ASP A 48 17.84 -12.98 12.47
N VAL A 49 18.94 -12.72 11.75
CA VAL A 49 18.95 -11.93 10.53
C VAL A 49 18.15 -12.61 9.41
N ALA A 50 18.17 -13.94 9.33
CA ALA A 50 17.47 -14.65 8.28
C ALA A 50 15.95 -14.54 8.49
N ALA A 51 15.48 -14.77 9.72
CA ALA A 51 14.08 -14.55 10.10
C ALA A 51 13.67 -13.08 9.89
N TYR A 52 14.54 -12.13 10.25
CA TYR A 52 14.28 -10.71 10.05
C TYR A 52 14.06 -10.34 8.57
N LEU A 53 14.88 -10.88 7.66
CA LEU A 53 14.75 -10.61 6.23
C LEU A 53 13.47 -11.18 5.60
N TRP A 54 12.85 -12.17 6.24
CA TRP A 54 11.60 -12.76 5.78
C TRP A 54 10.36 -12.16 6.44
N GLY A 55 10.52 -11.24 7.40
CA GLY A 55 9.40 -10.61 8.11
C GLY A 55 8.72 -11.54 9.12
N ASP A 56 9.51 -12.30 9.89
CA ASP A 56 8.96 -13.21 10.91
C ASP A 56 8.37 -12.43 12.10
N GLU A 57 7.06 -12.57 12.31
CA GLU A 57 6.31 -11.95 13.42
C GLU A 57 6.86 -12.34 14.80
N GLU A 58 7.42 -13.54 14.99
CA GLU A 58 8.00 -13.96 16.28
C GLU A 58 9.24 -13.15 16.66
N THR A 59 9.93 -12.60 15.65
CA THR A 59 11.08 -11.71 15.84
C THR A 59 10.70 -10.23 15.87
N GLY A 60 9.41 -9.91 15.66
CA GLY A 60 8.92 -8.53 15.50
C GLY A 60 9.55 -7.83 14.29
N ALA A 61 9.91 -8.61 13.27
CA ALA A 61 10.56 -8.13 12.07
C ALA A 61 9.55 -7.84 10.97
N ASP A 62 9.69 -6.68 10.34
CA ASP A 62 8.88 -6.32 9.20
C ASP A 62 9.64 -6.60 7.88
N TYR A 63 9.00 -7.22 6.90
CA TYR A 63 9.56 -7.39 5.55
C TYR A 63 9.72 -6.04 4.87
N THR A 64 10.96 -5.60 4.67
CA THR A 64 11.26 -4.25 4.17
C THR A 64 11.58 -4.18 2.68
N LEU A 65 11.51 -2.98 2.11
CA LEU A 65 12.04 -2.68 0.76
C LEU A 65 13.48 -3.16 0.57
N LEU A 66 14.34 -2.96 1.58
CA LEU A 66 15.73 -3.41 1.54
C LEU A 66 15.84 -4.93 1.62
N SER A 67 14.93 -5.60 2.34
CA SER A 67 14.85 -7.07 2.37
C SER A 67 14.46 -7.63 1.00
N ALA A 68 13.47 -7.02 0.32
CA ALA A 68 13.14 -7.34 -1.06
C ALA A 68 14.32 -7.09 -2.01
N ALA A 69 15.08 -6.02 -1.82
CA ALA A 69 16.28 -5.74 -2.60
C ALA A 69 17.39 -6.79 -2.40
N VAL A 70 17.56 -7.35 -1.20
CA VAL A 70 18.48 -8.49 -0.97
C VAL A 70 18.12 -9.66 -1.88
N LEU A 71 16.84 -10.06 -1.94
CA LEU A 71 16.40 -11.19 -2.77
C LEU A 71 16.73 -10.97 -4.25
N VAL A 72 16.47 -9.76 -4.75
CA VAL A 72 16.68 -9.40 -6.15
C VAL A 72 18.17 -9.23 -6.50
N GLY A 73 18.98 -8.74 -5.56
CA GLY A 73 20.44 -8.67 -5.71
C GLY A 73 21.08 -10.06 -5.66
N TYR A 74 20.60 -10.93 -4.79
CA TYR A 74 21.04 -12.31 -4.66
C TYR A 74 20.78 -13.12 -5.94
N GLN A 75 19.60 -12.97 -6.55
CA GLN A 75 19.26 -13.54 -7.86
C GLN A 75 20.26 -13.16 -8.94
N GLY A 76 20.60 -11.87 -9.05
CA GLY A 76 21.52 -11.37 -10.06
C GLY A 76 22.91 -12.02 -9.96
N ASN A 77 23.33 -12.36 -8.73
CA ASN A 77 24.62 -12.97 -8.47
C ASN A 77 24.63 -14.51 -8.59
N ARG A 78 23.48 -15.19 -8.52
CA ARG A 78 23.41 -16.67 -8.56
C ARG A 78 22.51 -17.29 -9.65
N MET A 79 21.84 -16.49 -10.47
CA MET A 79 20.90 -16.94 -11.52
C MET A 79 19.78 -17.88 -11.01
N LEU A 80 19.24 -17.62 -9.82
CA LEU A 80 18.20 -18.44 -9.19
C LEU A 80 16.82 -17.78 -9.37
N ALA A 81 15.83 -18.51 -9.92
CA ALA A 81 14.46 -18.04 -10.06
C ALA A 81 13.51 -18.83 -9.14
N PHE A 82 13.30 -18.32 -7.93
CA PHE A 82 12.29 -18.82 -6.98
C PHE A 82 11.08 -17.87 -6.94
N GLY A 83 9.92 -18.36 -6.53
CA GLY A 83 8.66 -17.60 -6.57
C GLY A 83 8.73 -16.30 -5.77
N GLU A 84 9.38 -16.32 -4.62
CA GLU A 84 9.57 -15.21 -3.69
C GLU A 84 10.48 -14.12 -4.28
N ILE A 85 11.55 -14.53 -4.97
CA ILE A 85 12.47 -13.62 -5.67
C ILE A 85 11.73 -12.91 -6.81
N VAL A 86 10.96 -13.67 -7.60
CA VAL A 86 10.16 -13.12 -8.71
C VAL A 86 9.10 -12.17 -8.19
N HIS A 87 8.48 -12.47 -7.05
CA HIS A 87 7.53 -11.56 -6.40
C HIS A 87 8.21 -10.26 -5.94
N ALA A 88 9.34 -10.36 -5.24
CA ALA A 88 10.13 -9.19 -4.82
C ALA A 88 10.54 -8.32 -6.02
N GLU A 89 11.03 -8.94 -7.10
CA GLU A 89 11.39 -8.23 -8.34
C GLU A 89 10.19 -7.49 -8.96
N ARG A 90 8.99 -8.08 -8.93
CA ARG A 90 7.76 -7.43 -9.41
C ARG A 90 7.38 -6.23 -8.55
N LEU A 91 7.43 -6.36 -7.23
CA LEU A 91 7.16 -5.27 -6.29
C LEU A 91 8.11 -4.09 -6.53
N LEU A 92 9.42 -4.36 -6.62
CA LEU A 92 10.44 -3.33 -6.87
C LEU A 92 10.26 -2.66 -8.24
N ASN A 93 9.96 -3.42 -9.29
CA ASN A 93 9.67 -2.87 -10.62
C ASN A 93 8.47 -1.91 -10.62
N ARG A 94 7.38 -2.27 -9.92
CA ARG A 94 6.19 -1.42 -9.86
C ARG A 94 6.47 -0.15 -9.08
N LEU A 95 7.14 -0.27 -7.94
CA LEU A 95 7.54 0.89 -7.13
C LEU A 95 8.46 1.83 -7.92
N ASP A 96 9.43 1.29 -8.67
CA ASP A 96 10.29 2.07 -9.57
C ASP A 96 9.47 2.84 -10.61
N GLY A 97 8.53 2.16 -11.28
CA GLY A 97 7.64 2.78 -12.25
C GLY A 97 6.77 3.90 -11.66
N PHE A 98 6.31 3.73 -10.42
CA PHE A 98 5.56 4.76 -9.69
C PHE A 98 6.42 5.97 -9.34
N ILE A 99 7.63 5.75 -8.80
CA ILE A 99 8.58 6.83 -8.46
C ILE A 99 8.91 7.66 -9.71
N ARG A 100 9.15 6.99 -10.84
CA ARG A 100 9.43 7.68 -12.12
C ARG A 100 8.23 8.47 -12.63
N ARG A 101 7.00 7.98 -12.42
CA ARG A 101 5.77 8.68 -12.83
C ARG A 101 5.45 9.88 -11.95
N PHE A 102 5.77 9.78 -10.67
CA PHE A 102 5.48 10.77 -9.65
C PHE A 102 6.77 11.32 -9.02
N PRO A 103 7.61 12.05 -9.79
CA PRO A 103 8.87 12.56 -9.27
C PRO A 103 8.68 13.53 -8.10
N GLN A 104 7.50 14.13 -7.93
CA GLN A 104 7.18 14.95 -6.76
C GLN A 104 7.28 14.19 -5.43
N LEU A 105 7.16 12.85 -5.44
CA LEU A 105 7.29 12.00 -4.26
C LEU A 105 8.73 11.92 -3.76
N THR A 106 9.71 12.31 -4.59
CA THR A 106 11.14 12.28 -4.24
C THR A 106 11.70 13.66 -3.91
N VAL A 107 10.92 14.74 -4.07
CA VAL A 107 11.37 16.12 -3.82
C VAL A 107 11.22 16.47 -2.34
N PRO A 108 12.32 16.73 -1.61
CA PRO A 108 12.25 17.12 -0.22
C PRO A 108 11.48 18.44 -0.05
N GLY A 109 10.43 18.45 0.77
CA GLY A 109 9.72 19.66 1.20
C GLY A 109 8.50 20.10 0.38
N ARG A 110 8.02 19.30 -0.59
CA ARG A 110 6.74 19.57 -1.30
C ARG A 110 5.58 18.69 -0.85
N THR A 111 5.84 17.43 -0.53
CA THR A 111 5.01 16.64 0.37
C THR A 111 5.62 16.78 1.75
N SER A 112 4.83 16.61 2.81
CA SER A 112 5.41 16.54 4.14
C SER A 112 6.52 15.48 4.13
N LYS A 113 7.44 15.52 5.10
CA LYS A 113 8.56 14.58 5.29
C LYS A 113 8.21 13.07 5.26
N GLN A 114 7.00 12.67 4.88
CA GLN A 114 6.39 11.38 5.11
C GLN A 114 6.42 10.47 3.89
N PHE A 115 6.30 10.91 2.62
CA PHE A 115 6.17 9.92 1.53
C PHE A 115 7.47 9.19 1.15
N ALA A 116 8.57 9.90 0.90
CA ALA A 116 9.85 9.25 0.60
C ALA A 116 10.33 8.41 1.81
N ASP A 117 10.13 8.90 3.03
CA ASP A 117 10.44 8.17 4.25
C ASP A 117 9.47 6.98 4.46
N LYS A 118 8.20 7.09 4.03
CA LYS A 118 7.21 5.99 3.98
C LYS A 118 7.72 4.93 3.02
N ILE A 119 8.15 5.29 1.80
CA ILE A 119 8.74 4.36 0.82
C ILE A 119 9.99 3.64 1.38
N LYS A 120 10.90 4.38 2.00
CA LYS A 120 12.17 3.84 2.53
C LYS A 120 11.96 2.88 3.69
N ASN A 121 10.97 3.17 4.54
CA ASN A 121 10.62 2.36 5.70
C ASN A 121 9.39 1.48 5.43
N LEU A 122 9.09 1.15 4.16
CA LEU A 122 7.99 0.22 3.84
C LEU A 122 8.35 -1.12 4.44
N ALA A 123 7.57 -1.47 5.46
CA ALA A 123 7.61 -2.65 6.28
C ALA A 123 6.22 -3.29 6.18
N ASP A 124 6.14 -4.58 5.87
CA ASP A 124 4.90 -5.39 5.86
C ASP A 124 3.69 -4.68 5.20
N PHE A 125 2.68 -4.46 6.04
CA PHE A 125 1.39 -3.80 5.98
C PHE A 125 1.33 -2.58 5.08
N HIS A 126 2.35 -1.78 5.30
CA HIS A 126 2.46 -0.44 4.79
C HIS A 126 2.96 -0.46 3.35
N LEU A 127 3.74 -1.46 2.94
CA LEU A 127 4.16 -1.64 1.55
C LEU A 127 2.94 -1.86 0.65
N LEU A 128 2.09 -2.83 0.98
CA LEU A 128 0.92 -3.17 0.15
C LEU A 128 -0.14 -2.07 0.12
N ALA A 129 -0.37 -1.40 1.24
CA ALA A 129 -1.25 -0.24 1.30
C ALA A 129 -0.71 0.93 0.45
N THR A 130 0.59 1.22 0.55
CA THR A 130 1.26 2.26 -0.25
C THR A 130 1.26 1.89 -1.73
N LEU A 131 1.47 0.62 -2.09
CA LEU A 131 1.41 0.16 -3.47
C LEU A 131 -0.01 0.21 -4.02
N SER A 132 -1.02 -0.03 -3.19
CA SER A 132 -2.44 0.11 -3.57
C SER A 132 -2.77 1.57 -3.87
N GLU A 133 -2.30 2.49 -3.02
CA GLU A 133 -2.40 3.94 -3.22
C GLU A 133 -1.69 4.38 -4.51
N LEU A 134 -0.42 4.00 -4.68
CA LEU A 134 0.36 4.35 -5.86
C LEU A 134 -0.21 3.76 -7.15
N THR A 135 -0.79 2.56 -7.09
CA THR A 135 -1.42 1.94 -8.26
C THR A 135 -2.64 2.74 -8.70
N LEU A 136 -3.51 3.11 -7.75
CA LEU A 136 -4.70 3.88 -8.06
C LEU A 136 -4.31 5.25 -8.64
N ALA A 137 -3.35 5.93 -8.00
CA ALA A 137 -2.78 7.17 -8.50
C ALA A 137 -2.25 7.00 -9.93
N TYR A 138 -1.45 5.96 -10.18
CA TYR A 138 -0.84 5.69 -11.47
C TYR A 138 -1.88 5.43 -12.56
N TRP A 139 -2.95 4.70 -12.24
CA TRP A 139 -4.05 4.46 -13.17
C TRP A 139 -4.73 5.77 -13.57
N PHE A 140 -5.16 6.60 -12.61
CA PHE A 140 -5.78 7.89 -12.91
C PHE A 140 -4.83 8.83 -13.68
N ALA A 141 -3.56 8.87 -13.32
CA ALA A 141 -2.56 9.63 -14.05
C ALA A 141 -2.34 9.14 -15.48
N LYS A 142 -2.54 7.84 -15.76
CA LYS A 142 -2.53 7.29 -17.13
C LYS A 142 -3.79 7.66 -17.92
N GLN A 143 -4.92 7.82 -17.25
CA GLN A 143 -6.17 8.30 -17.86
C GLN A 143 -6.21 9.82 -18.08
N GLY A 144 -5.14 10.54 -17.76
CA GLY A 144 -5.01 11.99 -17.99
C GLY A 144 -5.52 12.87 -16.85
N PHE A 145 -5.82 12.31 -15.68
CA PHE A 145 -6.14 13.09 -14.49
C PHE A 145 -4.88 13.63 -13.82
N THR A 146 -5.00 14.78 -13.17
CA THR A 146 -3.98 15.27 -12.24
C THR A 146 -4.14 14.56 -10.91
N VAL A 147 -3.05 14.05 -10.34
CA VAL A 147 -3.07 13.34 -9.05
C VAL A 147 -2.13 14.04 -8.07
N GLU A 148 -2.66 14.36 -6.91
CA GLU A 148 -1.97 14.93 -5.75
C GLU A 148 -2.06 13.95 -4.59
N PHE A 149 -1.06 13.95 -3.71
CA PHE A 149 -0.97 13.03 -2.56
C PHE A 149 -1.07 13.80 -1.25
N GLU A 150 -1.58 13.16 -0.20
CA GLU A 150 -1.62 13.68 1.17
C GLU A 150 -2.25 15.09 1.26
N THR A 151 -3.42 15.27 0.65
CA THR A 151 -4.10 16.58 0.64
C THR A 151 -4.61 16.91 2.04
N PRO A 152 -4.06 17.93 2.71
CA PRO A 152 -4.35 18.17 4.12
C PRO A 152 -5.76 18.74 4.34
N PHE A 153 -6.39 18.34 5.44
CA PHE A 153 -7.65 18.92 5.92
C PHE A 153 -7.70 18.92 7.45
N THR A 154 -8.67 19.64 8.03
CA THR A 154 -8.88 19.69 9.47
C THR A 154 -10.02 18.75 9.84
N HIS A 155 -9.76 17.81 10.76
CA HIS A 155 -10.79 16.93 11.26
C HIS A 155 -11.89 17.76 11.96
N PRO A 156 -13.16 17.63 11.55
CA PRO A 156 -14.23 18.57 11.96
C PRO A 156 -14.52 18.54 13.46
N VAL A 157 -14.47 17.36 14.09
CA VAL A 157 -14.73 17.21 15.53
C VAL A 157 -13.50 17.51 16.40
N THR A 158 -12.32 17.00 16.04
CA THR A 158 -11.14 17.02 16.90
C THR A 158 -10.21 18.21 16.64
N GLY A 159 -10.37 18.93 15.53
CA GLY A 159 -9.48 19.99 15.08
C GLY A 159 -8.07 19.51 14.70
N LYS A 160 -7.83 18.19 14.67
CA LYS A 160 -6.53 17.63 14.30
C LYS A 160 -6.33 17.72 12.79
N ARG A 161 -5.09 18.01 12.38
CA ARG A 161 -4.69 17.92 10.97
C ARG A 161 -4.70 16.46 10.52
N LYS A 162 -5.37 16.21 9.40
CA LYS A 162 -5.43 14.93 8.68
C LYS A 162 -5.10 15.19 7.21
N ASP A 163 -5.09 14.14 6.40
CA ASP A 163 -4.84 14.20 4.96
C ASP A 163 -5.72 13.18 4.24
N ALA A 164 -6.15 13.48 3.01
CA ALA A 164 -6.66 12.48 2.09
C ALA A 164 -5.49 11.86 1.34
N ASP A 165 -5.47 10.53 1.19
CA ASP A 165 -4.33 9.83 0.58
C ASP A 165 -4.08 10.35 -0.85
N LEU A 166 -5.14 10.46 -1.65
CA LEU A 166 -5.08 10.99 -3.02
C LEU A 166 -6.12 12.08 -3.26
N THR A 167 -5.77 13.06 -4.08
CA THR A 167 -6.72 13.97 -4.74
C THR A 167 -6.57 13.86 -6.24
N ILE A 168 -7.66 13.52 -6.92
CA ILE A 168 -7.73 13.31 -8.36
C ILE A 168 -8.55 14.45 -8.95
N THR A 169 -7.96 15.18 -9.89
CA THR A 169 -8.59 16.32 -10.56
C THR A 169 -8.77 16.02 -12.05
N SER A 170 -10.00 16.15 -12.53
CA SER A 170 -10.31 16.02 -13.96
C SER A 170 -9.85 17.24 -14.75
N SER A 171 -9.77 17.12 -16.08
CA SER A 171 -9.47 18.27 -16.95
C SER A 171 -10.49 19.41 -16.85
N ALA A 172 -11.70 19.12 -16.37
CA ALA A 172 -12.75 20.11 -16.12
C ALA A 172 -12.66 20.77 -14.73
N GLY A 173 -11.67 20.39 -13.90
CA GLY A 173 -11.47 20.91 -12.55
C GLY A 173 -12.31 20.23 -11.47
N SER A 174 -13.06 19.16 -11.80
CA SER A 174 -13.79 18.38 -10.80
C SER A 174 -12.83 17.56 -9.96
N GLN A 175 -13.01 17.59 -8.64
CA GLN A 175 -12.12 16.94 -7.68
C GLN A 175 -12.77 15.75 -7.00
N MET A 176 -11.93 14.75 -6.75
CA MET A 176 -12.24 13.55 -5.99
C MET A 176 -11.10 13.28 -5.02
N HIS A 177 -11.40 13.29 -3.73
CA HIS A 177 -10.50 12.93 -2.66
C HIS A 177 -10.69 11.46 -2.31
N VAL A 178 -9.62 10.70 -2.20
CA VAL A 178 -9.69 9.25 -2.03
C VAL A 178 -8.90 8.84 -0.82
N GLU A 179 -9.56 8.11 0.07
CA GLU A 179 -8.92 7.32 1.11
C GLU A 179 -8.71 5.90 0.64
N VAL A 180 -7.49 5.38 0.71
CA VAL A 180 -7.19 4.01 0.30
C VAL A 180 -7.26 3.08 1.51
N TYR A 181 -8.02 2.00 1.36
CA TYR A 181 -8.21 1.00 2.39
C TYR A 181 -7.78 -0.39 1.93
N THR A 182 -6.89 -0.96 2.73
CA THR A 182 -6.35 -2.32 2.57
C THR A 182 -6.57 -3.05 3.90
N PRO A 183 -7.66 -3.83 4.02
CA PRO A 183 -8.08 -4.37 5.31
C PRO A 183 -7.25 -5.55 5.80
N ASN A 184 -6.89 -6.48 4.91
CA ASN A 184 -6.02 -7.58 5.27
C ASN A 184 -4.58 -7.14 5.14
N LYS A 185 -3.99 -7.06 6.32
CA LYS A 185 -2.62 -6.72 6.58
C LYS A 185 -1.85 -8.00 6.87
N ARG A 186 -1.97 -9.09 6.11
CA ARG A 186 -1.18 -10.33 6.31
C ARG A 186 -1.00 -11.10 5.01
N PHE A 187 0.21 -11.12 4.46
CA PHE A 187 0.59 -11.95 3.31
C PHE A 187 1.14 -13.27 3.86
N GLU A 188 0.51 -14.39 3.55
CA GLU A 188 1.10 -15.73 3.76
C GLU A 188 1.51 -16.32 2.41
N ALA A 189 2.43 -17.28 2.44
CA ALA A 189 3.00 -17.93 1.26
C ALA A 189 1.96 -18.55 0.31
N ASP A 190 0.76 -18.87 0.84
CA ASP A 190 -0.33 -19.52 0.11
C ASP A 190 -1.59 -18.62 -0.07
N GLY A 191 -1.55 -17.35 0.36
CA GLY A 191 -2.70 -16.43 0.31
C GLY A 191 -2.77 -15.45 1.49
N PHE A 192 -3.90 -14.75 1.65
CA PHE A 192 -4.13 -13.85 2.79
C PHE A 192 -4.80 -14.60 3.95
N VAL A 193 -4.44 -14.27 5.20
CA VAL A 193 -4.94 -14.91 6.43
C VAL A 193 -6.46 -15.04 6.47
N ASP A 194 -6.91 -16.28 6.70
CA ASP A 194 -8.28 -16.63 7.07
C ASP A 194 -8.56 -16.10 8.49
N LEU A 195 -9.20 -14.93 8.57
CA LEU A 195 -9.75 -14.45 9.83
C LEU A 195 -11.10 -15.11 10.04
N GLU A 196 -11.12 -16.29 10.67
CA GLU A 196 -12.33 -16.83 11.29
C GLU A 196 -12.89 -15.80 12.29
N GLY A 197 -13.87 -14.98 11.86
CA GLY A 197 -14.47 -13.97 12.72
C GLY A 197 -15.21 -12.85 11.99
N GLU A 198 -16.49 -13.10 11.74
CA GLU A 198 -17.61 -12.16 11.49
C GLU A 198 -17.38 -10.93 10.59
N ALA A 199 -18.06 -10.95 9.45
CA ALA A 199 -18.41 -9.80 8.60
C ALA A 199 -18.66 -8.47 9.34
N ASN A 200 -19.32 -8.54 10.50
CA ASN A 200 -19.63 -7.37 11.32
C ASN A 200 -18.40 -6.72 11.97
N ARG A 201 -17.40 -7.51 12.37
CA ARG A 201 -16.13 -7.01 12.89
C ARG A 201 -15.37 -6.24 11.82
N TYR A 202 -15.47 -6.70 10.58
CA TYR A 202 -14.88 -6.09 9.41
C TYR A 202 -15.52 -4.72 9.08
N LEU A 203 -16.85 -4.68 8.97
CA LEU A 203 -17.58 -3.42 8.70
C LEU A 203 -17.29 -2.37 9.78
N ARG A 204 -17.26 -2.78 11.05
CA ARG A 204 -16.90 -1.89 12.16
C ARG A 204 -15.47 -1.32 12.05
N LYS A 205 -14.52 -2.06 11.48
CA LYS A 205 -13.15 -1.54 11.25
C LYS A 205 -13.12 -0.46 10.17
N ILE A 206 -13.90 -0.63 9.10
CA ILE A 206 -14.06 0.42 8.07
C ILE A 206 -14.72 1.64 8.70
N GLU A 207 -15.88 1.45 9.35
CA GLU A 207 -16.66 2.51 9.98
C GLU A 207 -15.77 3.31 10.95
N TYR A 208 -15.05 2.63 11.83
CA TYR A 208 -14.12 3.26 12.77
C TYR A 208 -12.96 4.00 12.09
N LYS A 209 -12.34 3.43 11.03
CA LYS A 209 -11.24 4.10 10.31
C LYS A 209 -11.73 5.39 9.65
N LEU A 210 -12.89 5.34 9.02
CA LEU A 210 -13.47 6.50 8.34
C LEU A 210 -13.89 7.56 9.35
N GLU A 211 -14.51 7.17 10.46
CA GLU A 211 -14.88 8.09 11.54
C GLU A 211 -13.63 8.72 12.19
N ASP A 212 -12.55 7.97 12.42
CA ASP A 212 -11.30 8.55 12.95
C ASP A 212 -10.62 9.53 11.97
N LYS A 213 -10.75 9.28 10.66
CA LYS A 213 -10.07 10.08 9.64
C LYS A 213 -10.87 11.32 9.27
N PHE A 214 -12.17 11.17 9.01
CA PHE A 214 -13.04 12.22 8.48
C PHE A 214 -14.01 12.80 9.52
N GLY A 215 -14.28 12.09 10.62
CA GLY A 215 -15.21 12.51 11.65
C GLY A 215 -16.67 12.51 11.19
N SER A 216 -17.51 13.16 12.00
CA SER A 216 -18.91 13.46 11.68
C SER A 216 -19.08 14.98 11.60
N GLY A 217 -19.09 15.54 10.40
CA GLY A 217 -19.17 16.96 10.10
C GLY A 217 -18.62 17.33 8.71
N GLU A 218 -19.05 18.47 8.18
CA GLU A 218 -18.58 18.96 6.86
C GLU A 218 -17.08 19.28 6.88
N ILE A 219 -16.35 18.81 5.86
CA ILE A 219 -14.92 19.08 5.66
C ILE A 219 -14.77 20.16 4.60
N SER A 220 -14.73 21.41 5.04
CA SER A 220 -14.74 22.58 4.15
C SER A 220 -13.47 22.73 3.28
N GLU A 221 -12.38 22.06 3.64
CA GLU A 221 -11.12 22.13 2.89
C GLU A 221 -11.03 21.15 1.71
N LEU A 222 -11.91 20.14 1.66
CA LEU A 222 -11.96 19.13 0.60
C LEU A 222 -13.10 19.49 -0.38
N ASN A 223 -12.73 20.07 -1.52
CA ASN A 223 -13.71 20.44 -2.55
C ASN A 223 -14.03 19.26 -3.46
N GLY A 224 -15.29 18.85 -3.54
CA GLY A 224 -15.72 17.78 -4.43
C GLY A 224 -16.09 16.51 -3.67
N LYS A 225 -15.85 15.34 -4.25
CA LYS A 225 -16.30 14.07 -3.67
C LYS A 225 -15.22 13.41 -2.83
N VAL A 226 -15.55 12.91 -1.65
CA VAL A 226 -14.68 12.07 -0.84
C VAL A 226 -15.08 10.61 -1.00
N LEU A 227 -14.19 9.76 -1.51
CA LEU A 227 -14.44 8.35 -1.74
C LEU A 227 -13.52 7.47 -0.89
N LEU A 228 -14.04 6.30 -0.50
CA LEU A 228 -13.23 5.20 -0.01
C LEU A 228 -12.83 4.30 -1.17
N ALA A 229 -11.53 4.23 -1.50
CA ALA A 229 -11.00 3.26 -2.43
C ALA A 229 -10.58 1.98 -1.70
N VAL A 230 -10.94 0.85 -2.28
CA VAL A 230 -10.85 -0.45 -1.64
C VAL A 230 -10.19 -1.43 -2.60
N ASN A 231 -9.02 -1.95 -2.20
CA ASN A 231 -8.38 -3.02 -2.96
C ASN A 231 -8.97 -4.37 -2.56
N GLN A 232 -9.88 -4.89 -3.37
CA GLN A 232 -10.62 -6.13 -3.14
C GLN A 232 -9.73 -7.38 -3.14
N THR A 233 -8.54 -7.35 -3.74
CA THR A 233 -7.63 -8.50 -3.65
C THR A 233 -7.22 -8.77 -2.20
N TYR A 234 -7.13 -7.72 -1.38
CA TYR A 234 -6.84 -7.83 0.05
C TYR A 234 -8.11 -8.03 0.87
N PHE A 235 -9.19 -8.50 0.24
CA PHE A 235 -10.38 -8.99 0.89
C PHE A 235 -10.44 -10.49 0.68
N ASP A 236 -10.85 -11.20 1.72
CA ASP A 236 -11.36 -12.55 1.56
C ASP A 236 -12.54 -12.52 0.57
N ALA A 237 -12.30 -12.93 -0.68
CA ALA A 237 -13.26 -12.80 -1.77
C ALA A 237 -14.53 -13.64 -1.56
N ALA A 238 -14.40 -14.81 -0.91
CA ALA A 238 -15.53 -15.67 -0.58
C ALA A 238 -16.42 -15.01 0.48
N ARG A 239 -15.81 -14.33 1.44
CA ARG A 239 -16.53 -13.69 2.54
C ARG A 239 -16.97 -12.27 2.23
N LEU A 240 -16.28 -11.50 1.38
CA LEU A 240 -16.81 -10.24 0.84
C LEU A 240 -18.09 -10.53 0.05
N GLN A 241 -18.11 -11.58 -0.79
CA GLN A 241 -19.34 -12.02 -1.44
C GLN A 241 -20.43 -12.42 -0.42
N GLN A 242 -20.07 -13.08 0.69
CA GLN A 242 -21.02 -13.47 1.73
C GLN A 242 -21.52 -12.29 2.58
N VAL A 243 -20.66 -11.34 2.97
CA VAL A 243 -21.02 -10.08 3.66
C VAL A 243 -21.91 -9.22 2.76
N LEU A 244 -21.56 -9.09 1.48
CA LEU A 244 -22.36 -8.36 0.50
C LEU A 244 -23.69 -9.08 0.23
N ALA A 245 -23.72 -10.41 0.25
CA ALA A 245 -24.94 -11.20 0.14
C ALA A 245 -25.85 -11.07 1.38
N ASP A 246 -25.27 -11.11 2.59
CA ASP A 246 -25.97 -10.99 3.88
C ASP A 246 -26.50 -9.57 4.13
N LEU A 247 -25.89 -8.54 3.52
CA LEU A 247 -26.37 -7.15 3.53
C LEU A 247 -27.56 -6.90 2.59
N GLY A 248 -28.03 -7.93 1.89
CA GLY A 248 -29.29 -7.94 1.16
C GLY A 248 -29.15 -7.58 -0.32
N GLN A 249 -29.26 -8.63 -1.15
CA GLN A 249 -29.43 -8.66 -2.61
C GLN A 249 -28.12 -8.47 -3.42
N GLY A 250 -27.72 -9.58 -4.03
CA GLY A 250 -26.76 -9.80 -5.13
C GLY A 250 -25.81 -8.66 -5.51
N GLU A 251 -24.51 -8.91 -5.45
CA GLU A 251 -23.46 -8.09 -6.07
C GLU A 251 -23.43 -6.60 -5.67
N SER A 252 -24.25 -6.12 -4.72
CA SER A 252 -24.41 -4.70 -4.46
C SER A 252 -23.59 -4.24 -3.25
N TYR A 253 -22.62 -3.34 -3.48
CA TYR A 253 -21.88 -2.62 -2.44
C TYR A 253 -22.76 -1.60 -1.68
N GLU A 254 -24.08 -1.60 -1.93
CA GLU A 254 -25.07 -0.72 -1.31
C GLU A 254 -25.07 -0.81 0.21
N GLY A 255 -24.87 -2.00 0.78
CA GLY A 255 -24.85 -2.20 2.22
C GLY A 255 -23.68 -1.47 2.91
N ILE A 256 -22.50 -1.44 2.25
CA ILE A 256 -21.35 -0.66 2.74
C ILE A 256 -21.59 0.82 2.48
N ALA A 257 -22.10 1.19 1.31
CA ALA A 257 -22.42 2.58 0.97
C ALA A 257 -23.40 3.23 1.97
N LYS A 258 -24.40 2.48 2.46
CA LYS A 258 -25.36 2.92 3.49
C LYS A 258 -24.75 3.12 4.87
N ARG A 259 -23.59 2.51 5.15
CA ARG A 259 -22.88 2.57 6.45
C ARG A 259 -21.70 3.53 6.45
N LEU A 260 -21.28 3.99 5.28
CA LEU A 260 -20.26 5.01 5.18
C LEU A 260 -20.70 6.28 5.94
N PRO A 261 -19.77 6.96 6.66
CA PRO A 261 -20.04 8.27 7.24
C PRO A 261 -20.61 9.23 6.20
N LEU A 262 -21.43 10.20 6.64
CA LEU A 262 -22.12 11.15 5.76
C LEU A 262 -21.17 11.87 4.81
N GLU A 263 -19.94 12.05 5.26
CA GLU A 263 -18.83 12.76 4.63
C GLU A 263 -18.16 11.96 3.51
N ILE A 264 -18.43 10.66 3.41
CA ILE A 264 -17.94 9.82 2.32
C ILE A 264 -19.05 9.67 1.28
N ASP A 265 -18.84 10.29 0.13
CA ASP A 265 -19.73 10.31 -1.02
C ASP A 265 -19.80 8.97 -1.74
N GLY A 266 -18.87 8.05 -1.54
CA GLY A 266 -18.94 6.77 -2.22
C GLY A 266 -17.76 5.83 -2.03
N ILE A 267 -17.82 4.72 -2.76
CA ILE A 267 -16.83 3.64 -2.73
C ILE A 267 -16.31 3.39 -4.14
N LEU A 268 -15.00 3.26 -4.25
CA LEU A 268 -14.29 2.82 -5.44
C LEU A 268 -13.71 1.43 -5.15
N ILE A 269 -14.02 0.43 -5.96
CA ILE A 269 -13.44 -0.91 -5.83
C ILE A 269 -12.42 -1.15 -6.94
N PHE A 270 -11.25 -1.64 -6.55
CA PHE A 270 -10.22 -2.07 -7.48
C PHE A 270 -9.60 -3.38 -7.03
N GLU A 271 -8.96 -4.08 -7.97
CA GLU A 271 -8.25 -5.32 -7.73
C GLU A 271 -6.80 -5.10 -8.15
N ASP A 272 -5.88 -5.41 -7.26
CA ASP A 272 -4.47 -5.52 -7.59
C ASP A 272 -3.73 -6.45 -6.62
N ASP A 273 -3.31 -7.59 -7.14
CA ASP A 273 -2.58 -8.63 -6.41
C ASP A 273 -1.06 -8.48 -6.47
N PHE A 274 -0.56 -7.48 -7.20
CA PHE A 274 0.86 -7.27 -7.51
C PHE A 274 1.56 -8.52 -8.07
N SER A 275 0.80 -9.54 -8.52
CA SER A 275 1.33 -10.78 -9.07
C SER A 275 1.83 -10.58 -10.49
N ARG A 276 1.34 -9.56 -11.20
CA ARG A 276 1.70 -9.22 -12.58
C ARG A 276 1.87 -7.71 -12.75
N THR A 277 2.44 -7.31 -13.87
CA THR A 277 2.61 -5.89 -14.22
C THR A 277 1.27 -5.20 -14.52
N ASP A 278 0.29 -5.97 -14.99
CA ASP A 278 -1.02 -5.54 -15.45
C ASP A 278 -2.17 -6.10 -14.58
N SER A 279 -1.89 -6.47 -13.33
CA SER A 279 -2.88 -7.03 -12.40
C SER A 279 -3.97 -6.05 -11.97
N PHE A 280 -3.83 -4.75 -12.28
CA PHE A 280 -4.79 -3.74 -11.86
C PHE A 280 -6.10 -3.79 -12.68
N VAL A 281 -7.22 -3.91 -11.98
CA VAL A 281 -8.56 -3.78 -12.56
C VAL A 281 -9.40 -2.83 -11.69
N LEU A 282 -10.04 -1.84 -12.32
CA LEU A 282 -11.00 -0.97 -11.65
C LEU A 282 -12.42 -1.44 -11.97
N ARG A 283 -13.20 -1.80 -10.95
CA ARG A 283 -14.57 -2.28 -11.11
C ARG A 283 -15.44 -1.52 -10.12
N VAL A 284 -16.43 -0.77 -10.59
CA VAL A 284 -17.46 -0.12 -9.75
C VAL A 284 -16.98 1.14 -8.99
N ILE A 285 -17.70 2.23 -9.25
CA ILE A 285 -17.74 3.43 -8.41
C ILE A 285 -19.19 3.58 -7.97
N GLN A 286 -19.47 3.34 -6.69
CA GLN A 286 -20.79 3.59 -6.13
C GLN A 286 -20.74 4.90 -5.38
N VAL A 287 -21.39 5.93 -5.92
CA VAL A 287 -21.60 7.21 -5.24
C VAL A 287 -22.96 7.14 -4.54
N LYS A 288 -23.02 7.55 -3.28
CA LYS A 288 -24.27 7.91 -2.62
C LYS A 288 -25.03 8.90 -3.52
N PRO A 289 -26.33 8.71 -3.73
CA PRO A 289 -27.15 9.62 -4.52
C PRO A 289 -27.17 11.03 -3.91
#